data_AF-A0A950RAJ0-F1
#
_entry.id   AF-A0A950RAJ0-F1
#
_cell.length_a   1.000
_cell.length_b   1.000
_cell.length_c   1.000
_cell.angle_alpha   90.00
_cell.angle_beta   90.00
_cell.angle_gamma   90.00
#
_symmetry.space_group_name_H-M   'P 1'
#
loop_
_entity.id
_entity.type
_entity.pdbx_description
1 polymer ?
#
loop_
_entity_poly.entity_id
_entity_poly.type
_entity_poly.pdbx_seq_one_letter_code
_entity_poly.pdbx_strand_id
1 'polypeptide(L)'
;MDGLSHFHNHLSMQAGAYQNSTWVVGTAKCGVEEGSLMIGQSAIVAPSGEIVAVSVSLEDEVITARCDLELGRRYRETIFDLAQHRQPEHYRLIVERTGPVLPKAESLA
;
A
#
# COMPACT_ATOMS: atom_id res chain seq x y z
N MET A 1 -10.50 -9.46 -15.04
CA MET A 1 -9.62 -9.19 -13.88
C MET A 1 -8.27 -9.81 -14.18
N ASP A 2 -7.17 -9.07 -14.01
CA ASP A 2 -5.81 -9.61 -14.20
C ASP A 2 -5.48 -10.59 -13.07
N GLY A 3 -4.72 -11.65 -13.36
CA GLY A 3 -4.35 -12.69 -12.39
C GLY A 3 -3.51 -12.17 -11.21
N LEU A 4 -2.92 -10.98 -11.35
CA LEU A 4 -2.14 -10.32 -10.30
C LEU A 4 -2.93 -9.29 -9.48
N SER A 5 -4.22 -9.08 -9.76
CA SER A 5 -5.01 -8.03 -9.10
C SER A 5 -4.96 -8.12 -7.57
N HIS A 6 -5.12 -9.35 -7.04
CA HIS A 6 -5.06 -9.64 -5.61
C HIS A 6 -3.66 -9.42 -5.02
N PHE A 7 -2.62 -9.88 -5.74
CA PHE A 7 -1.24 -9.67 -5.35
C PHE A 7 -0.89 -8.18 -5.28
N HIS A 8 -1.23 -7.40 -6.31
CA HIS A 8 -0.95 -5.96 -6.35
C HIS A 8 -1.71 -5.19 -5.25
N ASN A 9 -2.97 -5.56 -4.98
CA ASN A 9 -3.76 -4.99 -3.89
C ASN A 9 -3.04 -5.12 -2.54
N HIS A 10 -2.63 -6.34 -2.18
CA HIS A 10 -1.93 -6.58 -0.91
C HIS A 10 -0.52 -6.00 -0.91
N LEU A 11 0.23 -6.11 -2.00
CA LEU A 11 1.58 -5.54 -2.12
C LEU A 11 1.60 -4.04 -1.78
N SER A 12 0.68 -3.26 -2.34
CA SER A 12 0.61 -1.82 -2.07
C SER A 12 0.26 -1.51 -0.61
N MET A 13 -0.72 -2.21 -0.03
CA MET A 13 -1.12 -2.01 1.37
C MET A 13 -0.01 -2.43 2.35
N GLN A 14 0.60 -3.60 2.13
CA GLN A 14 1.69 -4.13 2.96
C GLN A 14 2.93 -3.26 2.91
N ALA A 15 3.35 -2.82 1.72
CA ALA A 15 4.49 -1.93 1.57
C ALA A 15 4.21 -0.58 2.26
N GLY A 16 3.04 0.02 2.03
CA GLY A 16 2.66 1.29 2.66
C GLY A 16 2.63 1.21 4.19
N ALA A 17 2.06 0.14 4.74
CA ALA A 17 2.02 -0.11 6.18
C ALA A 17 3.43 -0.21 6.77
N TYR A 18 4.29 -1.04 6.18
CA TYR A 18 5.67 -1.23 6.63
C TYR A 18 6.50 0.04 6.53
N GLN A 19 6.56 0.65 5.34
CA GLN A 19 7.42 1.80 5.04
C GLN A 19 7.07 3.04 5.87
N ASN A 20 5.84 3.13 6.41
CA ASN A 20 5.39 4.22 7.27
C ASN A 20 5.12 3.79 8.71
N SER A 21 5.41 2.52 9.06
CA SER A 21 5.21 1.96 10.39
C SER A 21 3.79 2.20 10.94
N THR A 22 2.77 2.02 10.11
CA THR A 22 1.38 2.34 10.44
C THR A 22 0.45 1.15 10.17
N TRP A 23 -0.64 1.09 10.92
CA TRP A 23 -1.76 0.22 10.58
C TRP A 23 -2.41 0.70 9.29
N VAL A 24 -2.81 -0.25 8.45
CA VAL A 24 -3.60 -0.01 7.23
C VAL A 24 -4.82 -0.92 7.26
N VAL A 25 -5.99 -0.36 6.94
CA VAL A 25 -7.24 -1.10 6.80
C VAL A 25 -7.79 -0.82 5.41
N GLY A 26 -7.90 -1.86 4.59
CA GLY A 26 -8.53 -1.82 3.28
C GLY A 26 -9.87 -2.55 3.32
N THR A 27 -10.94 -1.87 2.94
CA THR A 27 -12.30 -2.45 2.89
C THR A 27 -12.82 -2.43 1.47
N ALA A 28 -13.15 -3.60 0.93
CA ALA A 28 -13.68 -3.76 -0.41
C ALA A 28 -15.21 -3.81 -0.43
N LYS A 29 -15.81 -3.13 -1.41
CA LYS A 29 -17.12 -3.51 -1.96
C LYS A 29 -16.83 -4.43 -3.15
N CYS A 30 -17.24 -5.68 -3.07
CA CYS A 30 -16.79 -6.74 -3.97
C CYS A 30 -17.96 -7.55 -4.55
N GLY A 31 -17.65 -8.59 -5.32
CA GLY A 31 -18.65 -9.39 -6.01
C GLY A 31 -19.01 -8.86 -7.40
N VAL A 32 -20.12 -9.34 -7.96
CA VAL A 32 -20.59 -8.92 -9.29
C VAL A 32 -21.69 -7.89 -9.14
N GLU A 33 -21.43 -6.67 -9.61
CA GLU A 33 -22.40 -5.58 -9.63
C GLU A 33 -22.59 -5.12 -11.07
N GLU A 34 -23.84 -5.18 -11.55
CA GLU A 34 -24.20 -4.83 -12.93
C GLU A 34 -23.32 -5.54 -13.99
N GLY A 35 -22.98 -6.80 -13.75
CA GLY A 35 -22.14 -7.62 -14.63
C GLY A 35 -20.62 -7.35 -14.54
N SER A 36 -20.19 -6.44 -13.66
CA SER A 36 -18.78 -6.15 -13.41
C SER A 36 -18.29 -6.85 -12.15
N LEU A 37 -17.23 -7.66 -12.26
CA LEU A 37 -16.59 -8.31 -11.12
C LEU A 37 -15.60 -7.37 -10.42
N MET A 38 -15.86 -7.08 -9.15
CA MET A 38 -15.02 -6.28 -8.26
C MET A 38 -14.20 -7.18 -7.32
N ILE A 39 -12.94 -6.81 -7.07
CA ILE A 39 -12.07 -7.55 -6.15
C ILE A 39 -12.56 -7.47 -4.71
N GLY A 40 -12.46 -8.57 -3.97
CA GLY A 40 -12.62 -8.63 -2.51
C GLY A 40 -11.27 -8.49 -1.79
N GLN A 41 -11.05 -9.36 -0.80
CA GLN A 41 -9.86 -9.39 0.05
C GLN A 41 -9.61 -8.08 0.82
N SER A 42 -10.66 -7.59 1.48
CA SER A 42 -10.51 -6.63 2.58
C SER A 42 -9.44 -7.13 3.53
N ALA A 43 -8.58 -6.25 4.02
CA ALA A 43 -7.43 -6.65 4.83
C ALA A 43 -7.12 -5.65 5.93
N ILE A 44 -6.64 -6.17 7.06
CA ILE A 44 -6.01 -5.39 8.13
C ILE A 44 -4.53 -5.74 8.15
N VAL A 45 -3.69 -4.73 7.99
CA VAL A 45 -2.24 -4.86 7.88
C VAL A 45 -1.57 -4.15 9.06
N ALA A 46 -0.69 -4.87 9.76
CA ALA A 46 0.09 -4.35 10.87
C ALA A 46 1.21 -3.40 10.40
N PRO A 47 1.76 -2.55 11.29
CA PRO A 47 2.95 -1.73 11.01
C PRO A 47 4.18 -2.48 10.50
N SER A 48 4.27 -3.80 10.71
CA SER A 48 5.32 -4.66 10.16
C SER A 48 5.14 -4.96 8.67
N GLY A 49 3.97 -4.68 8.10
CA GLY A 49 3.55 -5.10 6.76
C GLY A 49 2.86 -6.48 6.74
N GLU A 50 2.73 -7.15 7.87
CA GLU A 50 2.02 -8.44 7.96
C GLU A 50 0.50 -8.25 7.87
N ILE A 51 -0.17 -9.07 7.06
CA ILE A 51 -1.63 -9.14 7.03
C ILE A 51 -2.08 -9.96 8.24
N VAL A 52 -2.82 -9.34 9.15
CA VAL A 52 -3.30 -9.98 10.39
C VAL A 52 -4.75 -10.44 10.30
N ALA A 53 -5.49 -9.94 9.32
CA ALA A 53 -6.83 -10.41 8.97
C ALA A 53 -7.08 -10.13 7.48
N VAL A 54 -7.74 -11.07 6.79
CA VAL A 54 -8.14 -10.94 5.39
C VAL A 54 -9.50 -11.58 5.18
N SER A 55 -10.37 -10.93 4.41
CA SER A 55 -11.66 -11.50 4.02
C SER A 55 -11.46 -12.58 2.96
N VAL A 56 -12.28 -13.63 2.99
CA VAL A 56 -12.16 -14.77 2.05
C VAL A 56 -13.36 -14.90 1.11
N SER A 57 -14.46 -14.21 1.41
CA SER A 57 -15.66 -14.19 0.58
C SER A 57 -15.70 -12.97 -0.36
N LEU A 58 -16.67 -13.00 -1.28
CA LEU A 58 -17.07 -11.86 -2.12
C LEU A 58 -18.45 -11.30 -1.70
N GLU A 59 -18.85 -11.57 -0.47
CA GLU A 59 -20.15 -11.19 0.11
C GLU A 59 -19.93 -10.28 1.32
N ASP A 60 -21.01 -9.94 2.02
CA ASP A 60 -20.93 -9.23 3.30
C ASP A 60 -20.15 -10.07 4.33
N GLU A 61 -18.97 -9.58 4.73
CA GLU A 61 -18.08 -10.24 5.68
C GLU A 61 -17.45 -9.23 6.64
N VAL A 62 -17.37 -9.60 7.92
CA VAL A 62 -16.71 -8.79 8.95
C VAL A 62 -15.41 -9.49 9.36
N ILE A 63 -14.29 -8.78 9.19
CA ILE A 63 -12.99 -9.18 9.71
C ILE A 63 -12.56 -8.27 10.86
N THR A 64 -11.84 -8.81 11.83
CA THR A 64 -11.41 -8.08 13.02
C THR A 64 -9.96 -8.40 13.38
N ALA A 65 -9.25 -7.44 13.95
CA ALA A 65 -7.93 -7.64 14.53
C ALA A 65 -7.77 -6.77 15.78
N ARG A 66 -6.90 -7.19 16.70
CA ARG A 66 -6.48 -6.36 17.84
C ARG A 66 -5.30 -5.49 17.39
N CYS A 67 -5.56 -4.20 17.21
CA CYS A 67 -4.55 -3.25 16.73
C CYS A 67 -3.89 -2.52 17.90
N ASP A 68 -2.71 -2.97 18.33
CA ASP A 68 -1.87 -2.18 19.25
C ASP A 68 -1.22 -1.01 18.48
N LEU A 69 -1.62 0.22 18.80
CA LEU A 69 -1.15 1.42 18.12
C LEU A 69 0.32 1.75 18.42
N GLU A 70 0.88 1.16 19.49
CA GLU A 70 2.29 1.33 19.86
C GLU A 70 3.22 0.41 19.08
N LEU A 71 2.70 -0.60 18.38
CA LEU A 71 3.51 -1.59 17.65
C LEU A 71 4.45 -0.93 16.61
N GLY A 72 4.00 0.14 15.97
CA GLY A 72 4.80 0.88 15.00
C GLY A 72 5.88 1.80 15.60
N ARG A 73 5.87 2.04 16.92
CA ARG A 73 6.76 3.00 17.58
C ARG A 73 8.23 2.63 17.39
N ARG A 74 8.58 1.36 17.60
CA ARG A 74 9.97 0.88 17.47
C ARG A 74 10.56 1.18 16.09
N TYR A 75 9.78 1.00 15.03
CA TYR A 75 10.25 1.26 13.68
C TYR A 75 10.47 2.75 13.43
N ARG A 76 9.54 3.62 13.87
CA ARG A 76 9.66 5.09 13.78
C ARG A 76 10.81 5.67 14.59
N GLU A 77 11.29 4.98 15.62
CA GLU A 77 12.43 5.39 16.45
C GLU A 77 13.76 4.73 16.03
N THR A 78 13.73 3.88 15.00
CA THR A 78 14.92 3.15 14.53
C THR A 78 15.04 3.22 13.01
N ILE A 79 14.58 2.20 12.29
CA ILE A 79 14.76 2.04 10.84
C ILE A 79 14.02 3.11 10.01
N PHE A 80 12.91 3.64 10.53
CA PHE A 80 12.08 4.66 9.90
C PHE A 80 12.00 5.93 10.74
N ASP A 81 13.07 6.25 11.48
CA ASP A 81 13.23 7.61 12.01
C ASP A 81 13.40 8.59 10.85
N LEU A 82 12.30 9.20 10.46
CA LEU A 82 12.24 10.07 9.30
C LEU A 82 13.02 11.37 9.51
N ALA A 83 13.15 11.85 10.74
CA ALA A 83 13.90 13.06 11.04
C ALA A 83 15.41 12.79 10.94
N GLN A 84 15.85 11.59 11.33
CA GLN A 84 17.24 11.18 11.23
C GLN A 84 17.65 10.78 9.80
N HIS A 85 16.78 10.08 9.05
CA HIS A 85 17.21 9.37 7.84
C HIS A 85 16.75 9.98 6.51
N ARG A 86 15.67 10.77 6.48
CA ARG A 86 15.21 11.35 5.20
C ARG A 86 16.12 12.50 4.76
N GLN A 87 16.28 12.64 3.45
CA GLN A 87 17.01 13.73 2.78
C GLN A 87 16.06 14.44 1.79
N PRO A 88 15.18 15.34 2.29
CA PRO A 88 14.17 16.02 1.47
C PRO A 88 14.70 16.74 0.23
N GLU A 89 15.94 17.21 0.26
CA GLU A 89 16.65 17.85 -0.85
C GLU A 89 16.71 16.97 -2.11
N HIS A 90 16.67 15.64 -1.96
CA HIS A 90 16.70 14.70 -3.08
C HIS A 90 15.30 14.33 -3.61
N TYR A 91 14.22 14.81 -2.99
CA TYR A 91 12.85 14.39 -3.30
C TYR A 91 12.11 15.37 -4.21
N ARG A 92 12.76 16.45 -4.65
CA ARG A 92 12.11 17.54 -5.41
C ARG A 92 11.30 17.06 -6.62
N LEU A 93 11.78 16.03 -7.32
CA LEU A 93 11.09 15.47 -8.48
C LEU A 93 9.69 14.92 -8.16
N ILE A 94 9.43 14.46 -6.93
CA ILE A 94 8.12 13.94 -6.50
C ILE A 94 7.07 15.06 -6.51
N VAL A 95 7.45 16.30 -6.20
CA VAL A 95 6.52 17.45 -6.11
C VAL A 95 6.58 18.37 -7.32
N GLU A 96 7.67 18.33 -8.10
CA GLU A 96 7.87 19.20 -9.27
C GLU A 96 7.38 18.59 -10.59
N ARG A 97 7.16 17.27 -10.67
CA ARG A 97 6.78 16.58 -11.91
C ARG A 97 5.55 15.69 -11.72
N THR A 98 4.69 15.65 -12.75
CA THR A 98 3.57 14.69 -12.84
C THR A 98 3.97 13.38 -13.52
N GLY A 99 4.92 13.43 -14.46
CA GLY A 99 5.36 12.27 -15.25
C GLY A 99 6.85 12.33 -15.62
N PRO A 100 7.38 11.25 -16.21
CA PRO A 100 8.79 11.19 -16.60
C PRO A 100 9.10 12.16 -17.75
N VAL A 101 10.30 12.75 -17.75
CA VAL A 101 10.84 13.49 -18.90
C VAL A 101 11.65 12.51 -19.72
N LEU A 102 11.19 12.23 -20.94
CA LEU A 102 11.88 11.32 -21.84
C LEU A 102 13.18 11.96 -22.37
N PRO A 103 14.23 11.15 -22.63
CA PRO A 103 15.40 11.62 -23.36
C PRO A 103 14.99 12.25 -24.69
N LYS A 104 15.74 13.26 -25.15
CA LYS A 104 15.58 13.75 -26.52
C LYS A 104 15.95 12.61 -27.46
N ALA A 105 15.08 12.31 -28.44
CA ALA A 105 15.41 11.34 -29.46
C ALA A 105 16.70 11.79 -30.17
N GLU A 106 17.73 10.94 -30.17
CA GLU A 106 18.93 11.17 -30.97
C GLU A 106 18.51 11.17 -32.43
N SER A 107 18.79 12.25 -33.16
CA SER A 107 18.69 12.22 -34.61
C SER A 107 19.77 11.26 -35.10
N LEU A 108 19.36 10.08 -35.59
CA LEU A 108 20.24 9.22 -36.38
C LEU A 108 20.73 10.07 -37.56
N ALA A 109 22.01 10.45 -37.51
CA ALA A 109 22.74 11.09 -38.60
C ALA A 109 23.14 10.04 -39.64
#